data_AF-A0A7V3HKL2-F1
#
_entry.id   AF-A0A7V3HKL2-F1
#
_cell.length_a   1.000
_cell.length_b   1.000
_cell.length_c   1.000
_cell.angle_alpha   90.00
_cell.angle_beta   90.00
_cell.angle_gamma   90.00
#
_symmetry.space_group_name_H-M   'P 1'
#
loop_
_entity.id
_entity.type
_entity.pdbx_description
1 polymer ?
#
loop_
_entity_poly.entity_id
_entity_poly.type
_entity_poly.pdbx_seq_one_letter_code
_entity_poly.pdbx_strand_id
1 'polypeptide(L)' 'MAKIARANQAVLSEEKSAGYYDLSIPTSSFSAGTYFLRLEAGAKAKTEKIVVR' A
#
# COMPACT_ATOMS: atom_id res chain seq x y z
N MET A 1 -19.24 24.98 13.51
CA MET A 1 -18.62 24.02 12.58
C MET A 1 -17.38 23.44 13.24
N ALA A 2 -17.41 22.18 13.68
CA ALA A 2 -16.29 21.55 14.37
C ALA A 2 -15.22 21.10 13.36
N LYS A 3 -14.00 21.61 13.53
CA LYS A 3 -12.82 21.24 12.76
C LYS A 3 -12.41 19.82 13.18
N ILE A 4 -12.69 18.82 12.35
CA ILE A 4 -12.20 17.45 12.56
C ILE A 4 -10.69 17.47 12.38
N ALA A 5 -9.96 17.66 13.47
CA ALA A 5 -8.52 17.44 13.49
C ALA A 5 -8.30 15.94 13.32
N ARG A 6 -7.80 15.52 12.15
CA ARG A 6 -7.28 14.15 11.99
C ARG A 6 -6.10 14.01 12.95
N ALA A 7 -6.31 13.32 14.06
CA ALA A 7 -5.24 12.98 14.97
C ALA A 7 -4.29 12.03 14.22
N ASN A 8 -3.11 12.52 13.88
CA ASN A 8 -2.04 11.67 13.38
C ASN A 8 -1.58 10.80 14.56
N GLN A 9 -2.09 9.57 14.63
CA GLN A 9 -1.66 8.61 15.65
C GLN A 9 -0.32 8.01 15.22
N ALA A 10 0.74 8.27 15.98
CA ALA A 10 2.01 7.58 15.82
C ALA A 10 1.91 6.22 16.51
N VAL A 11 2.02 5.14 15.75
CA VAL A 11 2.04 3.76 16.26
C VAL A 11 3.47 3.25 16.16
N LEU A 12 4.06 2.89 17.30
CA LEU A 12 5.32 2.15 17.35
C LEU A 12 5.00 0.65 17.24
N SER A 13 5.65 -0.06 16.34
CA SER A 13 5.52 -1.52 16.22
C SER A 13 6.88 -2.13 16.04
N GLU A 14 7.16 -3.20 16.77
CA GLU A 14 8.35 -4.02 16.60
C GLU A 14 8.39 -4.56 15.16
N GLU A 15 9.55 -4.41 14.50
CA GLU A 15 9.76 -4.98 13.17
C GLU A 15 9.99 -6.50 13.32
N LYS A 16 8.94 -7.28 13.07
CA LYS A 16 9.06 -8.72 12.89
C LYS A 16 9.24 -8.98 11.39
N SER A 17 10.30 -9.69 11.02
CA SER A 17 10.53 -10.08 9.62
C SER A 17 9.34 -10.91 9.15
N ALA A 18 8.50 -10.30 8.31
CA ALA A 18 7.29 -10.94 7.80
C ALA A 18 7.60 -12.07 6.80
N GLY A 19 8.89 -12.25 6.44
CA GLY A 19 9.31 -13.05 5.30
C GLY A 19 9.25 -12.23 4.00
N TYR A 20 9.96 -12.69 2.97
CA TYR A 20 9.83 -12.15 1.62
C TYR A 20 8.65 -12.83 0.94
N TYR A 21 7.71 -12.03 0.41
CA TYR A 21 6.62 -12.52 -0.43
C TYR A 21 6.76 -11.95 -1.83
N ASP A 22 6.82 -12.84 -2.82
CA ASP A 22 6.71 -12.45 -4.21
C ASP A 22 5.24 -12.34 -4.59
N LEU A 23 4.84 -11.14 -5.01
CA LEU A 23 3.49 -10.87 -5.52
C LEU A 23 3.53 -10.79 -7.04
N SER A 24 2.95 -11.78 -7.69
CA SER A 24 2.76 -11.78 -9.14
C SER A 24 1.36 -11.28 -9.48
N ILE A 25 1.28 -10.13 -10.14
CA ILE A 25 0.02 -9.53 -10.59
C ILE A 25 -0.06 -9.72 -12.11
N PRO A 26 -1.03 -10.48 -12.65
CA PRO A 26 -1.18 -10.65 -14.08
C PRO A 26 -1.62 -9.32 -14.72
N THR A 27 -0.71 -8.66 -15.43
CA THR A 27 -0.96 -7.35 -16.05
C THR A 27 -1.71 -7.45 -17.40
N SER A 28 -1.94 -8.66 -17.93
CA SER A 28 -2.56 -8.89 -19.24
C SER A 28 -4.00 -8.39 -19.36
N SER A 29 -4.72 -8.26 -18.24
CA SER A 29 -6.09 -7.73 -18.20
C SER A 29 -6.14 -6.21 -18.00
N PHE A 30 -5.00 -5.56 -17.79
CA PHE A 30 -4.92 -4.12 -17.56
C PHE A 30 -4.63 -3.39 -18.87
N SER A 31 -5.31 -2.28 -19.11
CA SER A 31 -4.93 -1.38 -20.19
C SER A 31 -3.60 -0.69 -19.87
N ALA A 32 -2.86 -0.29 -20.91
CA ALA A 32 -1.67 0.54 -20.75
C ALA A 32 -2.00 1.81 -19.94
N GLY A 33 -1.18 2.13 -18.94
CA GLY A 33 -1.47 3.23 -18.04
C GLY A 33 -0.69 3.21 -16.73
N THR A 34 -0.98 4.19 -15.87
CA THR A 34 -0.42 4.29 -14.52
C THR A 34 -1.38 3.70 -13.51
N TYR A 35 -0.87 2.83 -12.64
CA TYR A 35 -1.59 2.18 -11.56
C TYR A 35 -0.87 2.42 -10.22
N PHE A 36 -1.61 2.29 -9.13
CA PHE A 36 -1.05 2.31 -7.77
C PHE A 36 -1.34 0.97 -7.10
N LEU A 37 -0.30 0.19 -6.85
CA LEU A 37 -0.38 -1.04 -6.08
C LEU A 37 -0.34 -0.67 -4.60
N ARG A 38 -1.38 -1.05 -3.85
CA ARG A 38 -1.46 -0.85 -2.42
C ARG A 38 -1.45 -2.20 -1.71
N LEU A 39 -0.44 -2.40 -0.86
CA LEU A 39 -0.28 -3.56 0.00
C LEU A 39 -0.66 -3.18 1.42
N GLU A 40 -1.65 -3.86 1.99
CA GLU A 40 -2.12 -3.60 3.35
C GLU A 40 -1.83 -4.81 4.25
N ALA A 41 -1.23 -4.56 5.40
CA ALA A 41 -0.92 -5.55 6.42
C ALA A 41 -1.28 -4.99 7.79
N GLY A 42 -2.48 -5.30 8.28
CA GLY A 42 -3.02 -4.75 9.51
C GLY A 42 -3.11 -3.22 9.45
N ALA A 43 -2.41 -2.53 10.36
CA ALA A 43 -2.37 -1.07 10.42
C ALA A 43 -1.33 -0.43 9.47
N LYS A 44 -0.56 -1.22 8.71
CA LYS A 44 0.48 -0.74 7.80
C LYS A 44 -0.03 -0.83 6.35
N ALA A 45 0.29 0.18 5.56
CA ALA A 45 0.07 0.16 4.12
C ALA A 45 1.32 0.63 3.38
N LYS A 46 1.66 -0.04 2.28
CA LYS A 46 2.70 0.38 1.34
C LYS A 46 2.05 0.62 -0.01
N THR A 47 2.34 1.76 -0.63
CA THR A 47 1.81 2.10 -1.96
C THR A 47 2.97 2.27 -2.94
N GLU A 48 2.89 1.61 -4.09
CA GLU A 48 3.87 1.65 -5.17
C GLU A 48 3.20 2.10 -6.47
N LYS A 49 3.88 2.95 -7.24
CA LYS A 49 3.40 3.36 -8.56
C LYS A 49 3.92 2.38 -9.61
N ILE A 50 3.01 1.86 -10.43
CA ILE A 50 3.32 0.91 -11.50
C ILE A 50 2.90 1.54 -12.84
N VAL A 51 3.71 1.32 -13.87
CA VAL A 51 3.38 1.70 -15.25
C VAL A 51 3.21 0.42 -16.05
N VAL A 52 1.99 0.15 -16.50
CA VAL A 52 1.67 -0.91 -17.45
C VAL A 52 1.83 -0.31 -18.86
N ARG A 53 2.54 -1.01 -19.73
CA ARG A 53 2.79 -0.59 -21.12
C ARG A 53 1.95 -1.40 -22.09
#